data_AF-A0A813K8V7-F1
#
_entry.id   AF-A0A813K8V7-F1
#
_cell.length_a   1.000
_cell.length_b   1.000
_cell.length_c   1.000
_cell.angle_alpha   90.00
_cell.angle_beta   90.00
_cell.angle_gamma   90.00
#
_symmetry.space_group_name_H-M   'P 1'
#
loop_
_entity.id
_entity.type
_entity.pdbx_description
1 polymer ?
#
loop_
_entity_poly.entity_id
_entity_poly.type
_entity_poly.pdbx_seq_one_letter_code
_entity_poly.pdbx_strand_id
1 'polypeptide(L)'
;MSIELYDNQFKEGRKIVTVKDVEPEAFIKAFSQHLKRQGRFEIPKWADVVKTSKAKELPPNDPDWLYVRTASMVRKVYIRKGMGVGAFKKVYGSQQRRGTCTKHFSKSSGKI
;
A
#
# COMPACT_ATOMS: atom_id res chain seq x y z
N MET A 1 -7.26 16.88 13.38
CA MET A 1 -5.80 16.74 13.55
C MET A 1 -5.13 15.89 12.46
N SER A 2 -5.38 16.13 11.16
CA SER A 2 -4.74 15.35 10.08
C SER A 2 -3.91 16.18 9.10
N ILE A 3 -3.97 17.52 9.20
CA ILE A 3 -3.28 18.44 8.28
C ILE A 3 -1.86 18.74 8.79
N GLU A 4 -1.69 18.82 10.11
CA GLU A 4 -0.43 19.24 10.76
C GLU A 4 0.76 18.29 10.61
N LEU A 5 0.53 17.01 10.23
CA LEU A 5 1.63 16.06 10.01
C LEU A 5 2.40 16.32 8.71
N TYR A 6 1.80 16.98 7.71
CA TYR A 6 2.41 17.21 6.40
C TYR A 6 3.27 18.47 6.37
N ASP A 7 2.84 19.53 7.06
CA ASP A 7 3.49 20.85 6.98
C ASP A 7 4.88 20.88 7.62
N ASN A 8 5.20 19.95 8.52
CA ASN A 8 6.51 19.91 9.16
C ASN A 8 7.65 19.55 8.19
N GLN A 9 7.41 18.75 7.15
CA GLN A 9 8.44 18.44 6.13
C GLN A 9 8.77 19.63 5.22
N PHE A 10 7.84 20.59 5.07
CA PHE A 10 8.06 21.80 4.28
C PHE A 10 8.78 22.91 5.07
N LYS A 11 8.92 22.77 6.39
CA LYS A 11 9.55 23.79 7.26
C LYS A 11 11.08 23.82 7.17
N GLU A 12 11.72 22.78 6.66
CA GLU A 12 13.19 22.64 6.63
C GLU A 12 13.88 23.37 5.44
N GLY A 13 13.18 24.23 4.70
CA GLY A 13 13.76 24.97 3.56
C GLY A 13 14.14 24.07 2.36
N ARG A 14 13.73 22.79 2.39
CA ARG A 14 13.97 21.83 1.32
C ARG A 14 12.91 21.99 0.23
N LYS A 15 13.34 22.24 -1.02
CA LYS A 15 12.42 22.36 -2.16
C LYS A 15 11.87 20.98 -2.53
N ILE A 16 10.64 20.69 -2.12
CA ILE A 16 9.92 19.47 -2.49
C ILE A 16 9.19 19.73 -3.82
N VAL A 17 9.56 18.99 -4.87
CA VAL A 17 8.97 19.15 -6.21
C VAL A 17 8.26 17.87 -6.65
N THR A 18 8.77 16.71 -6.26
CA THR A 18 8.31 15.42 -6.78
C THR A 18 8.01 14.41 -5.67
N VAL A 19 7.27 13.34 -6.01
CA VAL A 19 6.94 12.21 -5.11
C VAL A 19 8.19 11.47 -4.60
N LYS A 20 9.34 11.63 -5.26
CA LYS A 20 10.60 11.00 -4.84
C LYS A 20 11.25 11.74 -3.67
N ASP A 21 10.93 13.01 -3.48
CA ASP A 21 11.51 13.88 -2.45
C ASP A 21 10.81 13.71 -1.10
N VAL A 22 9.63 13.09 -1.10
CA VAL A 22 8.81 12.85 0.08
C VAL A 22 9.04 11.43 0.61
N GLU A 23 9.04 11.30 1.94
CA GLU A 23 9.10 10.00 2.60
C GLU A 23 7.95 9.09 2.13
N PRO A 24 8.22 7.81 1.79
CA PRO A 24 7.20 6.91 1.27
C PRO A 24 5.98 6.77 2.16
N GLU A 25 6.18 6.67 3.48
CA GLU A 25 5.11 6.43 4.44
C GLU A 25 4.19 7.66 4.58
N ALA A 26 4.79 8.85 4.70
CA ALA A 26 4.07 10.11 4.74
C ALA A 26 3.19 10.31 3.49
N PHE A 27 3.75 10.05 2.30
CA PHE A 27 3.00 10.13 1.05
C PHE A 27 1.83 9.13 1.01
N ILE A 28 2.06 7.87 1.41
CA ILE A 28 1.02 6.82 1.38
C ILE A 28 -0.14 7.18 2.31
N LYS A 29 0.16 7.72 3.50
CA LYS A 29 -0.84 8.16 4.47
C LYS A 29 -1.65 9.37 3.96
N ALA A 30 -0.99 10.33 3.32
CA ALA A 30 -1.66 11.48 2.68
C ALA A 30 -2.60 11.05 1.57
N PHE A 31 -2.08 10.21 0.68
CA PHE A 31 -2.81 9.82 -0.52
C PHE A 31 -3.96 8.88 -0.20
N SER A 32 -3.82 7.99 0.79
CA SER A 32 -4.95 7.15 1.25
C SER A 32 -6.08 8.00 1.82
N GLN A 33 -5.78 9.04 2.60
CA GLN A 33 -6.79 9.99 3.09
C GLN A 33 -7.43 10.79 1.96
N HIS A 34 -6.64 11.21 0.96
CA HIS A 34 -7.16 11.90 -0.22
C HIS A 34 -8.14 11.03 -1.01
N LEU A 35 -7.81 9.76 -1.25
CA LEU A 35 -8.68 8.80 -1.94
C LEU A 35 -10.02 8.61 -1.22
N LYS A 36 -10.01 8.53 0.12
CA LYS A 36 -11.23 8.45 0.92
C LYS A 36 -12.11 9.68 0.76
N ARG A 37 -11.51 10.88 0.88
CA ARG A 37 -12.24 12.15 0.75
C ARG A 37 -12.86 12.33 -0.62
N GLN A 38 -12.20 11.82 -1.66
CA GLN A 38 -12.67 11.95 -3.04
C GLN A 38 -13.91 11.09 -3.33
N GLY A 39 -14.10 9.97 -2.62
CA GLY A 39 -15.28 9.10 -2.77
C GLY A 39 -15.41 8.39 -4.12
N ARG A 40 -14.44 8.54 -5.04
CA ARG A 40 -14.46 7.94 -6.39
C ARG A 40 -13.93 6.50 -6.44
N PHE A 41 -13.38 6.02 -5.34
CA PHE A 41 -12.80 4.68 -5.26
C PHE A 41 -13.86 3.70 -4.75
N GLU A 42 -14.38 2.86 -5.63
CA GLU A 42 -15.36 1.84 -5.29
C GLU A 42 -14.71 0.68 -4.54
N ILE A 43 -15.16 0.45 -3.31
CA ILE A 43 -14.70 -0.68 -2.51
C ILE A 43 -15.48 -1.93 -2.95
N PRO A 44 -14.79 -3.03 -3.31
CA PRO A 44 -15.46 -4.27 -3.65
C PRO A 44 -16.07 -4.93 -2.41
N LYS A 45 -17.23 -5.57 -2.58
CA LYS A 45 -17.97 -6.26 -1.49
C LYS A 45 -17.17 -7.30 -0.72
N TRP A 46 -16.12 -7.87 -1.32
CA TRP A 46 -15.30 -8.90 -0.68
C TRP A 46 -14.16 -8.33 0.17
N ALA A 47 -13.95 -7.01 0.18
CA ALA A 47 -12.80 -6.35 0.83
C ALA A 47 -12.64 -6.70 2.32
N ASP A 48 -13.76 -6.93 3.02
CA ASP A 48 -13.79 -7.12 4.47
C ASP A 48 -13.49 -8.57 4.89
N VAL A 49 -13.58 -9.52 3.95
CA VAL A 49 -13.50 -10.96 4.24
C VAL A 49 -12.17 -11.56 3.79
N VAL A 50 -11.48 -10.92 2.85
CA VAL A 50 -10.30 -11.50 2.20
C VAL A 50 -9.00 -11.25 2.96
N LYS A 51 -8.04 -12.14 2.72
CA LYS A 51 -6.64 -11.92 3.09
C LYS A 51 -5.85 -11.37 1.90
N THR A 52 -4.79 -10.63 2.18
CA THR A 52 -3.97 -9.99 1.13
C THR A 52 -3.06 -10.98 0.38
N SER A 53 -2.74 -12.12 0.98
CA SER A 53 -2.01 -13.21 0.32
C SER A 53 -2.33 -14.55 0.97
N LYS A 54 -2.01 -15.64 0.25
CA LYS A 54 -2.12 -17.00 0.80
C LYS A 54 -1.18 -17.22 2.01
N ALA A 55 -0.12 -16.42 2.09
CA ALA A 55 0.88 -16.51 3.14
C ALA A 55 0.46 -15.78 4.42
N LYS A 56 -0.55 -14.91 4.36
CA LYS A 56 -1.12 -14.29 5.56
C LYS A 56 -2.10 -15.25 6.20
N GLU A 57 -1.96 -15.42 7.51
CA GLU A 57 -2.87 -16.27 8.31
C GLU A 57 -4.15 -15.51 8.63
N LEU A 58 -4.04 -14.20 8.92
CA LEU A 58 -5.14 -13.30 9.28
C LEU A 58 -5.42 -12.23 8.21
N PRO A 59 -6.65 -11.68 8.15
CA PRO A 59 -6.97 -10.51 7.32
C PRO A 59 -6.29 -9.23 7.84
N PRO A 60 -6.23 -8.16 7.03
CA PRO A 60 -5.79 -6.85 7.51
C PRO A 60 -6.71 -6.32 8.63
N ASN A 61 -6.12 -5.75 9.67
CA ASN A 61 -6.88 -5.17 10.80
C ASN A 61 -7.45 -3.78 10.47
N ASP A 62 -6.82 -3.06 9.55
CA ASP A 62 -7.26 -1.73 9.12
C ASP A 62 -8.42 -1.89 8.11
N PRO A 63 -9.63 -1.37 8.38
CA PRO A 63 -10.75 -1.42 7.42
C PRO A 63 -10.41 -0.69 6.12
N ASP A 64 -9.49 0.27 6.17
CA ASP A 64 -9.11 1.11 5.04
C ASP A 64 -7.86 0.60 4.30
N TRP A 65 -7.51 -0.67 4.51
CA TRP A 65 -6.30 -1.29 3.95
C TRP A 65 -6.23 -1.18 2.42
N LEU A 66 -7.37 -1.17 1.72
CA LEU A 66 -7.41 -1.02 0.26
C LEU A 66 -6.96 0.38 -0.18
N TYR A 67 -7.29 1.43 0.56
CA TYR A 67 -6.81 2.78 0.26
C TYR A 67 -5.30 2.89 0.42
N VAL A 68 -4.77 2.31 1.50
CA VAL A 68 -3.33 2.25 1.76
C VAL A 68 -2.62 1.41 0.69
N ARG A 69 -3.23 0.28 0.29
CA ARG A 69 -2.72 -0.59 -0.78
C ARG A 69 -2.64 0.15 -2.11
N THR A 70 -3.72 0.82 -2.51
CA THR A 70 -3.79 1.61 -3.74
C THR A 70 -2.76 2.74 -3.73
N ALA A 71 -2.65 3.49 -2.63
CA ALA A 71 -1.65 4.54 -2.49
C ALA A 71 -0.21 4.02 -2.65
N SER A 72 0.09 2.87 -2.05
CA SER A 72 1.38 2.18 -2.20
C SER A 72 1.64 1.77 -3.66
N MET A 73 0.61 1.27 -4.36
CA MET A 73 0.72 0.87 -5.76
C MET A 73 0.97 2.06 -6.68
N VAL A 74 0.21 3.15 -6.53
CA VAL A 74 0.36 4.38 -7.33
C VAL A 74 1.78 4.93 -7.21
N ARG A 75 2.33 5.01 -6.00
CA ARG A 75 3.72 5.43 -5.79
C ARG A 75 4.72 4.52 -6.50
N LYS A 76 4.50 3.21 -6.47
CA LYS A 76 5.41 2.24 -7.12
C LYS A 76 5.35 2.32 -8.63
N VAL A 77 4.17 2.53 -9.22
CA VAL A 77 4.01 2.79 -10.67
C VAL A 77 4.79 4.04 -11.07
N TYR A 78 4.71 5.10 -10.26
CA TYR A 78 5.46 6.33 -10.51
C TYR A 78 6.99 6.11 -10.48
N ILE A 79 7.50 5.33 -9.52
CA ILE A 79 8.94 5.08 -9.36
C ILE A 79 9.48 4.10 -10.40
N ARG A 80 8.75 3.02 -10.67
CA ARG A 80 9.14 1.94 -11.58
C ARG A 80 8.12 1.85 -12.71
N LYS A 81 8.49 2.43 -13.85
CA LYS A 81 7.69 2.34 -15.08
C LYS A 81 7.58 0.88 -15.54
N GLY A 82 6.44 0.51 -16.13
CA GLY A 82 6.22 -0.84 -16.70
C GLY A 82 5.91 -1.94 -15.67
N MET A 83 5.50 -1.60 -14.44
CA MET A 83 5.10 -2.61 -13.46
C MET A 83 3.74 -3.26 -13.81
N GLY A 84 3.73 -4.57 -14.00
CA GLY A 84 2.51 -5.37 -14.16
C GLY A 84 2.06 -6.07 -12.87
N VAL A 85 0.90 -6.75 -12.93
CA VAL A 85 0.31 -7.49 -11.79
C VAL A 85 1.28 -8.52 -11.21
N GLY A 86 2.04 -9.23 -12.05
CA GLY A 86 3.06 -10.18 -11.61
C GLY A 86 4.19 -9.56 -10.77
N ALA A 87 4.54 -8.29 -11.03
CA ALA A 87 5.53 -7.55 -10.26
C ALA A 87 4.97 -7.16 -8.88
N PHE A 88 3.73 -6.67 -8.83
CA PHE A 88 3.06 -6.38 -7.56
C PHE A 88 2.89 -7.63 -6.69
N LYS A 89 2.58 -8.77 -7.32
CA LYS A 89 2.54 -10.07 -6.63
C LYS A 89 3.85 -10.46 -5.97
N LYS A 90 5.00 -10.06 -6.54
CA LYS A 90 6.31 -10.27 -5.93
C LYS A 90 6.58 -9.24 -4.83
N VAL A 91 6.32 -7.96 -5.09
CA VAL A 91 6.59 -6.86 -4.15
C VAL A 91 5.81 -7.00 -2.86
N TYR A 92 4.56 -7.44 -2.94
CA TYR A 92 3.71 -7.67 -1.77
C TYR A 92 3.69 -9.13 -1.31
N GLY A 93 4.58 -9.96 -1.87
CA GLY A 93 4.78 -11.32 -1.41
C GLY A 93 5.36 -11.35 0.00
N SER A 94 5.15 -12.47 0.69
CA SER A 94 5.67 -12.66 2.04
C SER A 94 6.12 -14.09 2.24
N GLN A 95 6.93 -14.30 3.28
CA GLN A 95 7.32 -15.63 3.71
C GLN A 95 6.10 -16.38 4.25
N GLN A 96 5.81 -17.55 3.69
CA GLN A 96 4.70 -18.41 4.12
C GLN A 96 5.17 -19.34 5.24
N ARG A 97 4.46 -19.33 6.36
CA ARG A 97 4.60 -20.35 7.42
C ARG A 97 3.92 -21.64 6.96
N ARG A 98 4.66 -22.75 7.00
CA ARG A 98 4.20 -24.09 6.56
C ARG A 98 4.12 -25.09 7.73
N GLY A 99 3.81 -24.58 8.93
CA GLY A 99 3.87 -25.39 10.15
C GLY A 99 5.31 -25.80 10.48
N THR A 100 5.56 -27.11 10.53
CA THR A 100 6.86 -27.73 10.84
C THR A 100 7.85 -27.63 9.66
N CYS A 101 7.36 -27.54 8.42
CA CYS A 101 8.23 -27.45 7.26
C CYS A 101 8.94 -26.08 7.15
N THR A 102 10.07 -26.06 6.44
CA THR A 102 10.81 -24.84 6.14
C THR A 102 9.96 -23.79 5.44
N LYS A 103 10.22 -22.53 5.80
CA LYS A 103 9.51 -21.37 5.28
C LYS A 103 9.97 -21.05 3.87
N HIS A 104 9.03 -20.79 2.96
CA HIS A 104 9.32 -20.37 1.58
C HIS A 104 8.62 -19.06 1.23
N PHE A 105 9.18 -18.32 0.27
CA PHE A 105 8.55 -17.12 -0.26
C PHE A 105 7.27 -17.47 -1.03
N SER A 106 6.19 -16.73 -0.79
CA SER A 106 4.97 -16.82 -1.57
C SER A 106 4.51 -15.46 -2.10
N LYS A 107 4.03 -15.47 -3.34
CA LYS A 107 3.48 -14.29 -4.02
C LYS A 107 2.16 -13.86 -3.37
N SER A 108 1.83 -12.57 -3.47
CA SER A 108 0.53 -12.06 -3.01
C SER A 108 -0.62 -12.52 -3.88
N SER A 109 -1.85 -12.28 -3.40
CA SER A 109 -3.03 -12.33 -4.26
C SER A 109 -2.87 -11.33 -5.41
N GLY A 110 -3.40 -11.69 -6.58
CA GLY A 110 -3.45 -10.80 -7.76
C GLY A 110 -4.86 -10.38 -8.15
N LYS A 111 -5.87 -10.78 -7.35
CA LYS A 111 -7.26 -10.34 -7.52
C LYS A 111 -7.51 -9.01 -6.79
N ILE A 112 -6.80 -8.81 -5.68
CA ILE A 112 -6.70 -7.53 -4.98
C ILE A 112 -5.75 -6.60 -5.72
#